data_AF-A0A2V9KN21-F1
#
_entry.id   AF-A0A2V9KN21-F1
#
_cell.length_a   1.000
_cell.length_b   1.000
_cell.length_c   1.000
_cell.angle_alpha   90.00
_cell.angle_beta   90.00
_cell.angle_gamma   90.00
#
_symmetry.space_group_name_H-M   'P 1'
#
loop_
_entity.id
_entity.type
_entity.pdbx_description
1 polymer ?
#
loop_
_entity_poly.entity_id
_entity_poly.type
_entity_poly.pdbx_seq_one_letter_code
_entity_poly.pdbx_strand_id
1 'polypeptide(L)' 'MLNDGRINEEAAHLAEMVERAAGADRAAQIARAFEVVLSRPPKPAEIEKLRLFPGALRDLCRVLLNSNEFVYID' A
#
# COMPACT_ATOMS: atom_id res chain seq x y z
N MET A 1 19.03 10.93 -10.20
CA MET A 1 17.59 10.72 -9.93
C MET A 1 17.26 9.28 -10.33
N LEU A 2 17.63 8.34 -9.46
CA LEU A 2 17.13 6.97 -9.55
C LEU A 2 15.81 6.96 -8.77
N ASN A 3 14.70 6.49 -9.35
CA ASN A 3 13.63 5.73 -8.67
C ASN A 3 12.19 5.92 -9.22
N ASP A 4 11.91 6.80 -10.18
CA ASP A 4 10.51 6.99 -10.63
C ASP A 4 9.94 5.81 -11.45
N GLY A 5 10.77 5.09 -12.22
CA GLY A 5 10.30 3.96 -13.04
C GLY A 5 10.01 2.69 -12.23
N ARG A 6 10.95 2.30 -11.36
CA ARG A 6 10.87 1.05 -10.58
C ARG A 6 9.75 1.07 -9.54
N ILE A 7 9.53 2.20 -8.86
CA ILE A 7 8.48 2.29 -7.84
C ILE A 7 7.09 2.12 -8.47
N ASN A 8 6.89 2.57 -9.71
CA ASN A 8 5.62 2.38 -10.40
C ASN A 8 5.38 0.91 -10.80
N GLU A 9 6.43 0.22 -11.26
CA GLU A 9 6.35 -1.23 -11.57
C GLU A 9 6.12 -2.05 -10.30
N GLU A 10 6.87 -1.78 -9.22
CA GLU A 10 6.73 -2.45 -7.93
C GLU A 10 5.35 -2.19 -7.31
N ALA A 11 4.81 -0.97 -7.42
CA ALA A 11 3.45 -0.66 -6.97
C ALA A 11 2.38 -1.43 -7.76
N ALA A 12 2.58 -1.63 -9.07
CA ALA A 12 1.65 -2.38 -9.90
C ALA A 12 1.64 -3.87 -9.52
N HIS A 13 2.81 -4.48 -9.37
CA HIS A 13 2.94 -5.88 -8.94
C HIS A 13 2.37 -6.10 -7.53
N LEU A 14 2.63 -5.16 -6.62
CA LEU A 14 2.08 -5.21 -5.27
C LEU A 14 0.54 -5.14 -5.29
N ALA A 15 -0.03 -4.23 -6.07
CA ALA A 15 -1.47 -4.09 -6.19
C ALA A 15 -2.13 -5.36 -6.75
N GLU A 16 -1.55 -5.95 -7.81
CA GLU A 16 -2.05 -7.20 -8.38
C GLU A 16 -1.98 -8.36 -7.37
N MET A 17 -0.88 -8.47 -6.62
CA MET A 17 -0.72 -9.48 -5.58
C MET A 17 -1.75 -9.31 -4.45
N VAL A 18 -2.00 -8.06 -4.03
CA VAL A 18 -2.99 -7.74 -3.00
C VAL A 18 -4.41 -8.01 -3.49
N GLU A 19 -4.76 -7.65 -4.72
CA GLU A 19 -6.05 -7.97 -5.34
C GLU A 19 -6.30 -9.49 -5.41
N ARG A 20 -5.29 -10.26 -5.81
CA ARG A 20 -5.38 -11.73 -5.86
C ARG A 20 -5.57 -12.35 -4.47
N ALA A 21 -4.95 -11.78 -3.44
CA ALA A 21 -5.00 -12.31 -2.09
C ALA A 21 -6.24 -11.89 -1.29
N ALA A 22 -6.69 -10.64 -1.45
CA ALA A 22 -7.76 -10.05 -0.64
C ALA A 22 -9.08 -9.86 -1.41
N GLY A 23 -9.10 -10.09 -2.73
CA GLY A 23 -10.28 -9.89 -3.57
C GLY A 23 -10.70 -8.42 -3.62
N ALA A 24 -12.02 -8.16 -3.63
CA ALA A 24 -12.60 -6.83 -3.76
C ALA A 24 -12.80 -6.07 -2.42
N ASP A 25 -12.46 -6.67 -1.28
CA ASP A 25 -12.60 -5.99 0.01
C ASP A 25 -11.47 -4.99 0.22
N ARG A 26 -11.82 -3.70 0.17
CA ARG A 26 -10.89 -2.58 0.34
C ARG A 26 -10.13 -2.65 1.67
N ALA A 27 -10.77 -3.05 2.76
CA ALA A 27 -10.11 -3.12 4.06
C ALA A 27 -9.09 -4.27 4.12
N ALA A 28 -9.45 -5.43 3.55
CA ALA A 28 -8.53 -6.56 3.43
C ALA A 28 -7.34 -6.25 2.50
N GLN A 29 -7.58 -5.52 1.40
CA GLN A 29 -6.53 -5.04 0.51
C GLN A 29 -5.54 -4.11 1.24
N ILE A 30 -6.05 -3.13 2.00
CA ILE A 30 -5.22 -2.21 2.78
C ILE A 30 -4.40 -2.99 3.83
N ALA A 31 -5.02 -3.93 4.54
CA ALA A 31 -4.32 -4.76 5.53
C ALA A 31 -3.18 -5.55 4.89
N ARG A 32 -3.43 -6.19 3.75
CA ARG A 32 -2.41 -6.97 3.07
C ARG A 32 -1.27 -6.09 2.53
N ALA A 33 -1.58 -4.93 1.98
CA ALA A 33 -0.57 -3.98 1.52
C ALA A 33 0.33 -3.49 2.67
N PHE A 34 -0.24 -3.26 3.87
CA PHE A 34 0.52 -2.90 5.07
C PHE A 34 1.43 -4.01 5.55
N GLU A 35 0.95 -5.25 5.60
CA GLU A 35 1.79 -6.38 5.98
C GLU A 35 2.96 -6.59 5.02
N VAL A 36 2.74 -6.42 3.72
CA VAL A 36 3.79 -6.64 2.72
C VAL A 36 4.81 -5.50 2.73
N VAL A 37 4.38 -4.24 2.84
CA VAL A 37 5.28 -3.08 2.75
C VAL A 37 5.91 -2.73 4.10
N LEU A 38 5.12 -2.75 5.17
CA LEU A 38 5.52 -2.27 6.50
C LEU A 38 5.75 -3.41 7.50
N SER A 39 5.56 -4.69 7.10
CA SER A 39 5.73 -5.87 7.96
C SER A 39 4.97 -5.78 9.29
N ARG A 40 3.85 -5.05 9.30
CA ARG A 40 2.96 -4.88 10.46
C ARG A 40 1.51 -4.79 10.02
N PRO A 41 0.54 -5.15 10.89
CA PRO A 41 -0.85 -4.86 10.62
C PRO A 41 -1.11 -3.34 10.64
N PRO A 42 -2.06 -2.84 9.83
CA PRO A 42 -2.50 -1.45 9.91
C PRO A 42 -3.25 -1.20 11.23
N LYS A 43 -3.12 0.01 11.78
CA LYS A 43 -3.95 0.46 12.90
C LYS A 43 -5.36 0.79 12.40
N PRO A 44 -6.41 0.67 13.22
CA PRO A 44 -7.78 0.98 12.81
C PRO A 44 -7.94 2.40 12.21
N ALA A 45 -7.25 3.39 12.78
CA ALA A 45 -7.25 4.76 12.27
C ALA A 45 -6.57 4.91 10.89
N GLU A 46 -5.61 4.04 10.55
CA GLU A 46 -4.96 4.04 9.23
C GLU A 46 -5.87 3.40 8.19
N ILE A 47 -6.56 2.31 8.54
CA ILE A 47 -7.57 1.68 7.68
C ILE A 47 -8.65 2.70 7.33
N GLU A 48 -9.22 3.40 8.30
CA GLU A 48 -10.29 4.38 8.05
C GLU A 48 -9.82 5.52 7.12
N LYS A 49 -8.62 6.07 7.34
CA LYS A 49 -8.04 7.10 6.47
C LYS A 49 -7.83 6.60 5.04
N LEU A 50 -7.36 5.36 4.89
CA LEU A 50 -7.03 4.78 3.59
C LEU A 50 -8.24 4.21 2.85
N ARG A 51 -9.31 3.86 3.55
CA ARG A 51 -10.61 3.56 2.93
C ARG A 51 -11.18 4.77 2.21
N LEU A 52 -10.93 5.96 2.75
CA LEU A 52 -11.34 7.23 2.16
C LEU A 52 -10.39 7.71 1.05
N PHE A 53 -9.27 7.02 0.80
CA PHE A 53 -8.29 7.43 -0.19
C PHE A 53 -8.89 7.31 -1.61
N PRO A 54 -9.02 8.42 -2.36
CA PRO A 54 -9.51 8.39 -3.73
C PRO A 54 -8.42 7.87 -4.66
N GLY A 55 -8.70 6.79 -5.40
CA GLY A 55 -7.76 6.25 -6.39
C GLY A 55 -7.73 4.72 -6.44
N ALA A 56 -6.97 4.19 -7.40
CA ALA A 56 -6.81 2.76 -7.57
C ALA A 56 -5.92 2.16 -6.47
N LEU A 57 -5.97 0.84 -6.30
CA LEU A 57 -5.09 0.14 -5.34
C LEU A 57 -3.61 0.39 -5.64
N ARG A 58 -3.22 0.47 -6.91
CA ARG A 58 -1.87 0.84 -7.33
C ARG A 58 -1.40 2.18 -6.75
N ASP A 59 -2.27 3.18 -6.74
CA ASP A 59 -1.90 4.51 -6.24
C ASP A 59 -1.71 4.47 -4.72
N LEU A 60 -2.51 3.68 -4.01
CA LEU A 60 -2.35 3.39 -2.59
C LEU A 60 -1.04 2.64 -2.30
N CYS A 61 -0.73 1.60 -3.07
CA CYS A 61 0.54 0.86 -2.99
C CYS A 61 1.75 1.79 -3.21
N ARG A 62 1.66 2.71 -4.17
CA ARG A 62 2.69 3.72 -4.42
C ARG A 62 2.86 4.65 -3.22
N VAL A 63 1.78 5.14 -2.63
CA VAL A 63 1.84 5.98 -1.41
C VAL A 63 2.50 5.22 -0.26
N LEU A 64 2.20 3.93 -0.08
CA LEU A 64 2.81 3.11 0.97
C LEU A 64 4.30 2.87 0.73
N LEU A 65 4.70 2.57 -0.51
CA LEU A 65 6.11 2.40 -0.87
C LEU A 65 6.91 3.70 -0.67
N ASN A 66 6.34 4.85 -1.03
CA ASN A 66 6.95 6.17 -0.78
C ASN A 66 6.93 6.56 0.70
N SER A 67 5.92 6.13 1.46
CA SER A 67 5.87 6.36 2.91
C SER A 67 6.96 5.59 3.64
N ASN A 68 7.42 4.46 3.10
CA ASN A 68 8.53 3.70 3.67
C ASN A 68 9.91 4.37 3.42
N GLU A 69 10.02 5.22 2.40
CA GLU A 69 11.27 5.97 2.12
C GLU A 69 11.50 7.13 3.12
N PHE A 70 10.52 7.43 3.99
CA PHE A 70 10.60 8.57 4.90
C PHE A 70 10.19 8.33 6.37
N VAL A 71 9.71 7.15 6.78
CA VAL A 71 8.91 7.07 8.01
C VAL A 71 8.96 5.65 8.63
N TYR A 72 9.24 5.40 9.91
CA TYR A 72 9.52 6.22 11.10
C TYR A 72 10.51 5.46 11.99
N ILE A 73 11.62 6.09 12.42
CA ILE A 73 12.32 5.68 13.63
C ILE A 73 11.61 6.42 14.77
N ASP A 74 10.74 5.74 15.49
CA ASP A 74 10.38 6.05 16.87
C ASP A 74 10.29 4.71 17.63
#